data_AF-A0A9X4H4W2-F1
#
_entry.id   AF-A0A9X4H4W2-F1
#
_cell.length_a   1.000
_cell.length_b   1.000
_cell.length_c   1.000
_cell.angle_alpha   90.00
_cell.angle_beta   90.00
_cell.angle_gamma   90.00
#
_symmetry.space_group_name_H-M   'P 1'
#
loop_
_entity.id
_entity.type
_entity.pdbx_description
1 polymer ?
#
loop_
_entity_poly.entity_id
_entity_poly.type
_entity_poly.pdbx_seq_one_letter_code
_entity_poly.pdbx_strand_id
1 'polypeptide(L)'
;MQLLKYEEVVDLASDIIREKRLLPGDRIITCIIDGKHVVLEGNRRVCACQMLLNPTLVPLEYKKRFPKADSEELILNISQIKADVAPNRNMAENVLTKRHTEPGIQKWSPIAKMRRAARWFNHGETINEIASRLGASKPNVRRNVRDYHLLKYALDLPGWTQEEIDILKDEKLTVNPYTRFFTLSGVKELLKLSFNEREYPESGLPKKIFDDLIKCITKAFLLPLSDTGKPWANTRTTPEELFNNYPELSNYKLSLNKTLDDSSENENPKITENLRTQDEQNLQAGSIQQNESISKNNEINKLFRT
;
A
#
# COMPACT_ATOMS: atom_id res chain seq x y z
N MET A 1 -5.45 19.84 4.74
CA MET A 1 -6.71 19.65 3.98
C MET A 1 -7.23 18.22 4.12
N GLN A 2 -6.36 17.21 3.95
CA GLN A 2 -6.66 15.79 4.17
C GLN A 2 -7.37 15.45 5.50
N LEU A 3 -6.85 15.95 6.63
CA LEU A 3 -7.45 15.68 7.94
C LEU A 3 -8.92 16.20 8.07
N LEU A 4 -9.25 17.38 7.55
CA LEU A 4 -10.62 17.92 7.62
C LEU A 4 -11.65 17.07 6.88
N LYS A 5 -11.26 16.53 5.73
CA LYS A 5 -12.15 15.80 4.83
C LYS A 5 -12.32 14.34 5.23
N TYR A 6 -11.31 13.75 5.86
CA TYR A 6 -11.20 12.29 6.00
C TYR A 6 -11.14 11.80 7.44
N GLU A 7 -10.93 12.69 8.40
CA GLU A 7 -10.52 12.32 9.75
C GLU A 7 -11.40 13.00 10.84
N GLU A 8 -12.64 13.38 10.51
CA GLU A 8 -13.66 13.87 11.47
C GLU A 8 -13.20 15.06 12.35
N VAL A 9 -12.33 15.91 11.80
CA VAL A 9 -11.78 17.06 12.54
C VAL A 9 -12.85 18.11 12.88
N VAL A 10 -13.93 18.21 12.08
CA VAL A 10 -15.04 19.13 12.35
C VAL A 10 -15.78 18.74 13.63
N ASP A 11 -16.03 17.45 13.83
CA ASP A 11 -16.71 16.93 15.01
C ASP A 11 -15.83 17.12 16.25
N LEU A 12 -14.54 16.80 16.11
CA LEU A 12 -13.55 17.05 17.16
C LEU A 12 -13.45 18.54 17.54
N ALA A 13 -13.47 19.44 16.55
CA ALA A 13 -13.47 20.88 16.81
C ALA A 13 -14.74 21.32 17.55
N SER A 14 -15.89 20.74 17.21
CA SER A 14 -17.18 21.02 17.86
C SER A 14 -17.19 20.55 19.31
N ASP A 15 -16.60 19.39 19.59
CA ASP A 15 -16.39 18.88 20.95
C ASP A 15 -15.47 19.81 21.76
N ILE A 16 -14.37 20.29 21.16
CA ILE A 16 -13.45 21.23 21.82
C ILE A 16 -14.16 22.53 22.22
N ILE A 17 -15.04 23.06 21.36
CA ILE A 17 -15.85 24.25 21.69
C ILE A 17 -16.81 23.95 22.84
N ARG A 18 -17.57 22.86 22.73
CA ARG A 18 -18.57 22.47 23.74
C ARG A 18 -17.96 22.34 25.13
N GLU A 19 -16.76 21.76 25.20
CA GLU A 19 -16.05 21.51 26.45
C GLU A 19 -15.13 22.69 26.86
N LYS A 20 -15.02 23.72 26.02
CA LYS A 20 -14.12 24.88 26.15
C LYS A 20 -12.64 24.55 26.36
N ARG A 21 -12.23 23.33 26.00
CA ARG A 21 -10.87 22.82 26.16
C ARG A 21 -10.65 21.61 25.29
N LEU A 22 -9.39 21.26 25.07
CA LEU A 22 -9.05 19.94 24.57
C LEU A 22 -9.31 18.91 25.68
N LEU A 23 -10.22 17.96 25.43
CA LEU A 23 -10.55 16.92 26.41
C LEU A 23 -9.30 16.12 26.82
N PRO A 24 -9.13 15.83 28.13
CA PRO A 24 -8.10 14.91 28.61
C PRO A 24 -8.37 13.52 28.03
N GLY A 25 -7.35 12.81 27.54
CA GLY A 25 -7.55 11.46 27.02
C GLY A 25 -6.28 10.82 26.46
N ASP A 26 -5.44 11.60 25.78
CA ASP A 26 -4.11 11.17 25.36
C ASP A 26 -3.20 12.39 25.17
N ARG A 27 -1.88 12.28 25.32
CA ARG A 27 -0.96 13.35 24.89
C ARG A 27 -0.67 13.21 23.39
N ILE A 28 -0.35 14.33 22.73
CA ILE A 28 0.17 14.26 21.34
C ILE A 28 1.61 13.78 21.37
N ILE A 29 2.07 13.12 20.31
CA ILE A 29 3.48 12.71 20.17
C ILE A 29 4.10 13.53 19.06
N THR A 30 5.27 14.10 19.31
CA THR A 30 6.03 14.87 18.32
C THR A 30 7.46 14.37 18.21
N CYS A 31 8.18 14.76 17.17
CA CYS A 31 9.64 14.68 17.12
C CYS A 31 10.19 15.99 16.57
N ILE A 32 11.46 16.30 16.85
CA ILE A 32 12.12 17.50 16.32
C ILE A 32 12.78 17.16 14.98
N ILE A 33 12.38 17.86 13.92
CA ILE A 33 12.99 17.78 12.59
C ILE A 33 13.28 19.22 12.16
N ASP A 34 14.54 19.52 11.80
CA ASP A 34 15.00 20.85 11.41
C ASP A 34 14.63 21.95 12.41
N GLY A 35 14.77 21.64 13.71
CA GLY A 35 14.45 22.56 14.81
C GLY A 35 12.95 22.79 15.04
N LYS A 36 12.07 22.08 14.33
CA LYS A 36 10.60 22.22 14.45
C LYS A 36 9.98 20.94 14.99
N HIS A 37 8.92 21.10 15.79
CA HIS A 37 8.10 19.97 16.20
C HIS A 37 7.26 19.48 15.02
N VAL A 38 7.46 18.21 14.65
CA VAL A 38 6.64 17.49 13.68
C VAL A 38 5.75 16.52 14.44
N VAL A 39 4.43 16.66 14.24
CA VAL A 39 3.42 15.81 14.88
C VAL A 39 3.48 14.40 14.30
N LEU A 40 3.60 13.42 15.19
CA LEU A 40 3.62 12.00 14.88
C LEU A 40 2.27 11.34 15.22
N GLU A 41 1.67 11.74 16.35
CA GLU A 41 0.36 11.27 16.83
C GLU A 41 -0.51 12.45 17.26
N GLY A 42 -1.83 12.34 17.09
CA GLY A 42 -2.75 13.42 17.43
C GLY A 42 -2.86 14.52 16.38
N ASN A 43 -2.51 14.21 15.11
CA ASN A 43 -2.63 15.13 13.97
C ASN A 43 -4.01 15.80 13.90
N ARG A 44 -5.09 15.03 14.11
CA ARG A 44 -6.46 15.55 14.14
C ARG A 44 -6.67 16.65 15.19
N ARG A 45 -6.14 16.43 16.40
CA ARG A 45 -6.25 17.36 17.54
C ARG A 45 -5.48 18.65 17.27
N VAL A 46 -4.22 18.52 16.83
CA VAL A 46 -3.42 19.69 16.47
C VAL A 46 -4.07 20.47 15.32
N CYS A 47 -4.59 19.78 14.31
CA CYS A 47 -5.30 20.41 13.19
C CYS A 47 -6.54 21.17 13.65
N ALA A 48 -7.38 20.57 14.51
CA ALA A 48 -8.57 21.22 15.06
C ALA A 48 -8.20 22.48 15.83
N CYS A 49 -7.23 22.40 16.76
CA CYS A 49 -6.78 23.54 17.55
C CYS A 49 -6.19 24.66 16.67
N GLN A 50 -5.35 24.32 15.69
CA GLN A 50 -4.78 25.30 14.77
C GLN A 50 -5.86 26.06 13.98
N MET A 51 -6.89 25.36 13.51
CA MET A 51 -7.99 25.96 12.75
C MET A 51 -8.95 26.79 13.62
N LEU A 52 -9.15 26.39 14.88
CA LEU A 52 -9.91 27.17 15.86
C LEU A 52 -9.17 28.45 16.26
N LEU A 53 -7.85 28.39 16.44
CA LEU A 53 -7.00 29.55 16.77
C LEU A 53 -6.80 30.48 15.57
N ASN A 54 -6.71 29.92 14.37
CA ASN A 54 -6.54 30.68 13.15
C ASN A 54 -7.57 30.25 12.08
N PRO A 55 -8.74 30.91 12.03
CA PRO A 55 -9.79 30.60 11.07
C PRO A 55 -9.39 30.76 9.59
N THR A 56 -8.28 31.46 9.29
CA THR A 56 -7.76 31.56 7.91
C THR A 56 -7.24 30.23 7.38
N LEU A 57 -6.89 29.28 8.27
CA LEU A 57 -6.47 27.92 7.92
C LEU A 57 -7.64 27.02 7.52
N VAL A 58 -8.89 27.44 7.75
CA VAL A 58 -10.09 26.69 7.36
C VAL A 58 -10.35 26.88 5.87
N PRO A 59 -10.33 25.80 5.06
CA PRO A 59 -10.65 25.88 3.64
C PRO A 59 -12.06 26.41 3.39
N LEU A 60 -12.25 27.12 2.27
CA LEU A 60 -13.52 27.77 1.93
C LEU A 60 -14.73 26.83 1.98
N GLU A 61 -14.56 25.59 1.52
CA GLU A 61 -15.60 24.55 1.52
C GLU A 61 -16.07 24.17 2.94
N TYR A 62 -15.21 24.33 3.96
CA TYR A 62 -15.52 24.00 5.36
C TYR A 62 -15.92 25.22 6.18
N LYS A 63 -15.70 26.46 5.72
CA LYS A 63 -15.93 27.69 6.52
C LYS A 63 -17.33 27.81 7.13
N LYS A 64 -18.36 27.31 6.46
CA LYS A 64 -19.75 27.35 6.96
C LYS A 64 -20.01 26.31 8.06
N ARG A 65 -19.29 25.19 8.06
CA ARG A 65 -19.51 24.05 8.96
C ARG A 65 -18.51 24.01 10.11
N PHE A 66 -17.30 24.54 9.90
CA PHE A 66 -16.27 24.54 10.92
C PHE A 66 -16.66 25.50 12.05
N PRO A 67 -16.66 25.04 13.31
CA PRO A 67 -17.07 25.86 14.43
C PRO A 67 -16.03 26.96 14.69
N LYS A 68 -16.47 28.08 15.25
CA LYS A 68 -15.60 29.23 15.57
C LYS A 68 -15.38 29.31 17.07
N ALA A 69 -14.14 29.52 17.49
CA ALA A 69 -13.84 29.80 18.88
C ALA A 69 -14.69 30.98 19.38
N ASP A 70 -15.33 30.79 20.54
CA ASP A 70 -16.38 31.68 21.05
C ASP A 70 -15.99 32.42 22.34
N SER A 71 -14.80 32.13 22.88
CA SER A 71 -14.34 32.63 24.17
C SER A 71 -12.82 32.71 24.27
N GLU A 72 -12.33 33.70 25.02
CA GLU A 72 -10.90 33.85 25.33
C GLU A 72 -10.37 32.67 26.16
N GLU A 73 -11.20 32.15 27.07
CA GLU A 73 -10.90 30.94 27.86
C GLU A 73 -10.54 29.75 26.96
N LEU A 74 -11.38 29.48 25.96
CA LEU A 74 -11.12 28.41 25.00
C LEU A 74 -9.81 28.63 24.24
N ILE A 75 -9.57 29.85 23.75
CA ILE A 75 -8.36 30.22 23.00
C ILE A 75 -7.12 29.94 23.86
N LEU A 76 -7.12 30.37 25.12
CA LEU A 76 -6.03 30.11 26.06
C LEU A 76 -5.82 28.61 26.25
N ASN A 77 -6.90 27.85 26.47
CA ASN A 77 -6.84 26.40 26.73
C ASN A 77 -6.31 25.57 25.55
N ILE A 78 -6.46 26.04 24.31
CA ILE A 78 -6.00 25.31 23.11
C ILE A 78 -4.73 25.90 22.48
N SER A 79 -4.27 27.06 22.96
CA SER A 79 -3.05 27.73 22.50
C SER A 79 -1.79 26.91 22.77
N GLN A 80 -1.82 26.06 23.80
CA GLN A 80 -0.75 25.15 24.16
C GLN A 80 -1.28 23.74 24.39
N ILE A 81 -0.59 22.76 23.83
CA ILE A 81 -0.94 21.34 23.94
C ILE A 81 0.25 20.58 24.51
N LYS A 82 0.00 19.75 25.52
CA LYS A 82 1.03 18.87 26.10
C LYS A 82 1.43 17.79 25.09
N ALA A 83 2.73 17.71 24.82
CA ALA A 83 3.30 16.77 23.88
C ALA A 83 4.38 15.90 24.56
N ASP A 84 4.40 14.63 24.23
CA ASP A 84 5.55 13.77 24.48
C ASP A 84 6.48 13.84 23.26
N VAL A 85 7.77 14.12 23.47
CA VAL A 85 8.75 14.32 22.40
C VAL A 85 9.56 13.05 22.21
N ALA A 86 9.33 12.37 21.10
CA ALA A 86 10.12 11.21 20.70
C ALA A 86 11.50 11.65 20.17
N PRO A 87 12.58 10.90 20.48
CA PRO A 87 13.93 11.23 20.01
C PRO A 87 14.04 11.27 18.48
N ASN A 88 13.31 10.39 17.80
CA ASN A 88 13.18 10.36 16.35
C ASN A 88 11.89 9.61 15.97
N ARG A 89 11.52 9.70 14.68
CA ARG A 89 10.32 9.05 14.14
C ARG A 89 10.31 7.54 14.42
N ASN A 90 11.41 6.84 14.12
CA ASN A 90 11.50 5.38 14.28
C ASN A 90 11.24 4.89 15.71
N MET A 91 11.64 5.66 16.72
CA MET A 91 11.40 5.30 18.13
C MET A 91 9.93 5.46 18.54
N ALA A 92 9.19 6.39 17.92
CA ALA A 92 7.76 6.55 18.18
C ALA A 92 6.91 5.45 17.51
N GLU A 93 7.37 4.91 16.38
CA GLU A 93 6.58 4.02 15.51
C GLU A 93 5.94 2.82 16.24
N ASN A 94 6.59 2.25 17.26
CA ASN A 94 6.01 1.14 18.03
C ASN A 94 4.76 1.57 18.81
N VAL A 95 4.81 2.75 19.44
CA VAL A 95 3.68 3.33 20.17
C VAL A 95 2.57 3.72 19.21
N LEU A 96 2.92 4.34 18.08
CA LEU A 96 1.96 4.71 17.02
C LEU A 96 1.24 3.48 16.48
N THR A 97 2.00 2.41 16.21
CA THR A 97 1.46 1.17 15.65
C THR A 97 0.45 0.54 16.60
N LYS A 98 0.86 0.31 17.87
CA LYS A 98 -0.03 -0.27 18.89
C LYS A 98 -1.32 0.52 19.05
N ARG A 99 -1.21 1.85 19.15
CA ARG A 99 -2.37 2.75 19.27
C ARG A 99 -3.36 2.63 18.12
N HIS A 100 -2.91 2.40 16.89
CA HIS A 100 -3.81 2.30 15.73
C HIS A 100 -4.24 0.88 15.38
N THR A 101 -3.70 -0.12 16.07
CA THR A 101 -4.09 -1.53 15.92
C THR A 101 -5.02 -2.02 17.04
N GLU A 102 -4.97 -1.41 18.23
CA GLU A 102 -5.77 -1.77 19.40
C GLU A 102 -7.15 -1.07 19.45
N PRO A 103 -8.16 -1.62 20.18
CA PRO A 103 -9.49 -1.01 20.29
C PRO A 103 -9.47 0.34 21.03
N GLY A 104 -10.30 1.30 20.59
CA GLY A 104 -10.51 2.60 21.27
C GLY A 104 -9.91 3.82 20.57
N ILE A 105 -9.14 3.62 19.49
CA ILE A 105 -8.57 4.69 18.65
C ILE A 105 -8.92 4.41 17.18
N GLN A 106 -9.02 5.47 16.36
CA GLN A 106 -9.32 5.36 14.93
C GLN A 106 -8.33 4.41 14.26
N LYS A 107 -8.87 3.32 13.68
CA LYS A 107 -8.09 2.30 12.98
C LYS A 107 -7.55 2.87 11.68
N TRP A 108 -6.33 2.48 11.32
CA TRP A 108 -5.80 2.79 9.99
C TRP A 108 -6.71 2.26 8.88
N SER A 109 -6.90 3.08 7.84
CA SER A 109 -7.55 2.66 6.60
C SER A 109 -6.74 1.53 5.92
N PRO A 110 -7.36 0.72 5.04
CA PRO A 110 -6.66 -0.35 4.32
C PRO A 110 -5.41 0.16 3.58
N ILE A 111 -5.53 1.26 2.83
CA ILE A 111 -4.41 1.86 2.10
C ILE A 111 -3.30 2.36 3.05
N ALA A 112 -3.65 2.87 4.24
CA ALA A 112 -2.67 3.29 5.23
C ALA A 112 -1.89 2.09 5.80
N LYS A 113 -2.57 0.95 6.06
CA LYS A 113 -1.92 -0.29 6.50
C LYS A 113 -0.96 -0.83 5.43
N MET A 114 -1.41 -0.90 4.18
CA MET A 114 -0.61 -1.31 3.02
C MET A 114 0.64 -0.42 2.87
N ARG A 115 0.44 0.89 2.84
CA ARG A 115 1.52 1.90 2.71
C ARG A 115 2.54 1.81 3.84
N ARG A 116 2.08 1.60 5.08
CA ARG A 116 2.97 1.49 6.25
C ARG A 116 3.83 0.22 6.15
N ALA A 117 3.21 -0.93 5.87
CA ALA A 117 3.92 -2.20 5.73
C ALA A 117 4.98 -2.13 4.62
N ALA A 118 4.62 -1.64 3.43
CA ALA A 118 5.55 -1.49 2.32
C ALA A 118 6.67 -0.48 2.62
N ARG A 119 6.36 0.62 3.34
CA ARG A 119 7.38 1.57 3.76
C ARG A 119 8.45 0.91 4.61
N TRP A 120 8.08 0.17 5.66
CA TRP A 120 9.07 -0.51 6.51
C TRP A 120 9.87 -1.54 5.74
N PHE A 121 9.21 -2.32 4.88
CA PHE A 121 9.87 -3.30 4.02
C PHE A 121 10.92 -2.65 3.11
N ASN A 122 10.59 -1.52 2.49
CA ASN A 122 11.51 -0.77 1.63
C ASN A 122 12.66 -0.10 2.38
N HIS A 123 12.55 0.09 3.71
CA HIS A 123 13.65 0.54 4.57
C HIS A 123 14.53 -0.62 5.08
N GLY A 124 14.27 -1.86 4.65
CA GLY A 124 15.07 -3.02 4.97
C GLY A 124 14.53 -3.89 6.11
N GLU A 125 13.37 -3.58 6.69
CA GLU A 125 12.72 -4.47 7.65
C GLU A 125 12.18 -5.72 6.94
N THR A 126 12.38 -6.89 7.56
CA THR A 126 11.85 -8.15 7.05
C THR A 126 10.34 -8.28 7.30
N ILE A 127 9.67 -9.13 6.51
CA ILE A 127 8.25 -9.48 6.74
C ILE A 127 8.01 -9.99 8.17
N ASN A 128 8.99 -10.68 8.76
CA ASN A 128 8.88 -11.19 10.12
C ASN A 128 8.86 -10.07 11.15
N GLU A 129 9.79 -9.11 11.05
CA GLU A 129 9.88 -7.97 11.97
C GLU A 129 8.62 -7.10 11.88
N ILE A 130 8.15 -6.85 10.65
CA ILE A 130 6.92 -6.09 10.41
C ILE A 130 5.68 -6.82 10.97
N ALA A 131 5.60 -8.14 10.82
CA ALA A 131 4.52 -8.97 11.37
C ALA A 131 4.47 -8.89 12.90
N SER A 132 5.62 -9.03 13.56
CA SER A 132 5.75 -8.87 15.01
C SER A 132 5.34 -7.47 15.47
N ARG A 133 5.73 -6.44 14.72
CA ARG A 133 5.39 -5.04 15.03
C ARG A 133 3.90 -4.73 14.91
N LEU A 134 3.26 -5.26 13.87
CA LEU A 134 1.84 -5.03 13.58
C LEU A 134 0.90 -5.94 14.38
N GLY A 135 1.43 -6.97 15.06
CA GLY A 135 0.60 -8.04 15.63
C GLY A 135 -0.20 -8.78 14.55
N ALA A 136 0.35 -8.92 13.35
CA ALA A 136 -0.31 -9.51 12.19
C ALA A 136 0.43 -10.77 11.70
N SER A 137 -0.25 -11.63 10.94
CA SER A 137 0.40 -12.81 10.36
C SER A 137 1.37 -12.44 9.23
N LYS A 138 2.47 -13.19 9.09
CA LYS A 138 3.45 -13.01 7.99
C LYS A 138 2.80 -13.00 6.59
N PRO A 139 1.86 -13.91 6.26
CA PRO A 139 1.18 -13.87 4.97
C PRO A 139 0.36 -12.58 4.74
N ASN A 140 -0.29 -12.07 5.79
CA ASN A 140 -1.07 -10.84 5.70
C ASN A 140 -0.17 -9.62 5.49
N VAL A 141 0.98 -9.55 6.18
CA VAL A 141 1.98 -8.50 5.95
C VAL A 141 2.53 -8.55 4.54
N ARG A 142 2.91 -9.74 4.05
CA ARG A 142 3.38 -9.90 2.67
C ARG A 142 2.32 -9.46 1.65
N ARG A 143 1.06 -9.82 1.86
CA ARG A 143 -0.05 -9.35 1.03
C ARG A 143 -0.14 -7.82 1.03
N ASN A 144 -0.11 -7.17 2.20
CA ASN A 144 -0.17 -5.72 2.29
C ASN A 144 0.98 -5.01 1.54
N VAL A 145 2.20 -5.58 1.59
CA VAL A 145 3.36 -5.05 0.85
C VAL A 145 3.11 -5.17 -0.66
N ARG A 146 2.74 -6.36 -1.14
CA ARG A 146 2.46 -6.63 -2.56
C ARG A 146 1.32 -5.78 -3.11
N ASP A 147 0.22 -5.69 -2.38
CA ASP A 147 -0.95 -4.89 -2.76
C ASP A 147 -0.56 -3.40 -2.88
N TYR A 148 0.27 -2.89 -1.97
CA TYR A 148 0.77 -1.53 -2.05
C TYR A 148 1.69 -1.33 -3.26
N HIS A 149 2.65 -2.23 -3.51
CA HIS A 149 3.56 -2.13 -4.64
C HIS A 149 2.83 -2.21 -5.97
N LEU A 150 1.81 -3.07 -6.09
CA LEU A 150 0.97 -3.17 -7.28
C LEU A 150 0.13 -1.91 -7.48
N LEU A 151 -0.50 -1.39 -6.42
CA LEU A 151 -1.21 -0.12 -6.50
C LEU A 151 -0.25 1.02 -6.90
N LYS A 152 0.93 1.09 -6.27
CA LYS A 152 1.93 2.13 -6.57
C LYS A 152 2.40 2.04 -8.02
N TYR A 153 2.64 0.84 -8.53
CA TYR A 153 2.94 0.61 -9.95
C TYR A 153 1.86 1.21 -10.85
N ALA A 154 0.58 0.91 -10.58
CA ALA A 154 -0.53 1.44 -11.36
C ALA A 154 -0.62 2.97 -11.32
N LEU A 155 -0.42 3.56 -10.13
CA LEU A 155 -0.43 5.01 -9.94
C LEU A 155 0.73 5.73 -10.64
N ASP A 156 1.85 5.05 -10.84
CA ASP A 156 3.05 5.59 -11.50
C ASP A 156 3.03 5.39 -13.02
N LEU A 157 2.03 4.69 -13.58
CA LEU A 157 1.86 4.58 -15.02
C LEU A 157 1.60 5.95 -15.66
N PRO A 158 2.12 6.22 -16.86
CA PRO A 158 1.90 7.50 -17.54
C PRO A 158 0.51 7.60 -18.18
N GLY A 159 0.12 8.84 -18.51
CA GLY A 159 -1.08 9.13 -19.30
C GLY A 159 -2.39 9.12 -18.51
N TRP A 160 -2.33 9.45 -17.22
CA TRP A 160 -3.50 9.85 -16.42
C TRP A 160 -3.82 11.32 -16.70
N THR A 161 -5.10 11.68 -16.80
CA THR A 161 -5.51 13.09 -16.82
C THR A 161 -5.34 13.71 -15.43
N GLN A 162 -5.34 15.05 -15.34
CA GLN A 162 -5.23 15.72 -14.04
C GLN A 162 -6.41 15.35 -13.13
N GLU A 163 -7.63 15.23 -13.68
CA GLU A 163 -8.80 14.81 -12.89
C GLU A 163 -8.65 13.38 -12.38
N GLU A 164 -8.15 12.46 -13.21
CA GLU A 164 -7.86 11.08 -12.80
C GLU A 164 -6.79 11.04 -11.70
N ILE A 165 -5.72 11.84 -11.82
CA ILE A 165 -4.66 11.95 -10.81
C ILE A 165 -5.22 12.44 -9.47
N ASP A 166 -6.09 13.44 -9.49
CA ASP A 166 -6.67 14.01 -8.27
C ASP A 166 -7.53 12.97 -7.53
N ILE A 167 -8.27 12.13 -8.27
CA ILE A 167 -9.04 11.01 -7.71
C ILE A 167 -8.12 9.91 -7.18
N LEU A 168 -7.12 9.50 -7.96
CA LEU A 168 -6.20 8.42 -7.60
C LEU A 168 -5.29 8.77 -6.41
N LYS A 169 -5.06 10.06 -6.15
CA LYS A 169 -4.33 10.54 -4.97
C LYS A 169 -5.23 10.84 -3.76
N ASP A 170 -6.55 10.66 -3.89
CA ASP A 170 -7.48 10.84 -2.78
C ASP A 170 -7.21 9.82 -1.67
N GLU A 171 -7.18 10.26 -0.41
CA GLU A 171 -6.93 9.37 0.73
C GLU A 171 -8.10 8.43 1.07
N LYS A 172 -9.32 8.78 0.63
CA LYS A 172 -10.52 7.94 0.69
C LYS A 172 -10.61 6.93 -0.45
N LEU A 173 -9.61 6.88 -1.33
CA LEU A 173 -9.60 5.93 -2.43
C LEU A 173 -9.86 4.52 -1.89
N THR A 174 -10.96 3.92 -2.35
CA THR A 174 -11.39 2.61 -1.88
C THR A 174 -10.67 1.55 -2.68
N VAL A 175 -9.58 1.03 -2.12
CA VAL A 175 -8.67 0.11 -2.83
C VAL A 175 -9.02 -1.37 -2.70
N ASN A 176 -9.91 -1.75 -1.78
CA ASN A 176 -10.20 -3.17 -1.50
C ASN A 176 -10.79 -3.93 -2.69
N PRO A 177 -11.74 -3.38 -3.48
CA PRO A 177 -12.21 -4.06 -4.70
C PRO A 177 -11.08 -4.28 -5.70
N TYR A 178 -10.23 -3.27 -5.90
CA TYR A 178 -9.06 -3.34 -6.78
C TYR A 178 -8.07 -4.42 -6.33
N THR A 179 -7.64 -4.43 -5.06
CA THR A 179 -6.65 -5.43 -4.59
C THR A 179 -7.23 -6.84 -4.57
N ARG A 180 -8.53 -6.99 -4.24
CA ARG A 180 -9.24 -8.28 -4.30
C ARG A 180 -9.22 -8.88 -5.70
N PHE A 181 -9.33 -8.07 -6.76
CA PHE A 181 -9.36 -8.57 -8.14
C PHE A 181 -8.13 -9.45 -8.45
N PHE A 182 -6.94 -9.03 -8.00
CA PHE A 182 -5.68 -9.78 -8.21
C PHE A 182 -5.57 -11.07 -7.39
N THR A 183 -6.53 -11.33 -6.48
CA THR A 183 -6.61 -12.57 -5.70
C THR A 183 -7.59 -13.58 -6.30
N LEU A 184 -8.34 -13.20 -7.33
CA LEU A 184 -9.26 -14.10 -8.01
C LEU A 184 -8.51 -15.18 -8.78
N SER A 185 -9.11 -16.37 -8.83
CA SER A 185 -8.58 -17.49 -9.62
C SER A 185 -8.41 -17.10 -11.08
N GLY A 186 -7.29 -17.47 -11.69
CA GLY A 186 -7.00 -17.21 -13.10
C GLY A 186 -6.46 -15.80 -13.41
N VAL A 187 -6.62 -14.82 -12.51
CA VAL A 187 -6.12 -13.45 -12.76
C VAL A 187 -4.59 -13.40 -12.73
N LYS A 188 -3.98 -14.14 -11.80
CA LYS A 188 -2.52 -14.19 -11.70
C LYS A 188 -1.90 -14.83 -12.95
N GLU A 189 -2.48 -15.92 -13.41
CA GLU A 189 -2.07 -16.67 -14.61
C GLU A 189 -2.26 -15.81 -15.85
N LEU A 190 -3.41 -15.16 -15.97
CA LEU A 190 -3.74 -14.30 -17.09
C LEU A 190 -2.79 -13.09 -17.20
N LEU A 191 -2.47 -12.46 -16.07
CA LEU A 191 -1.51 -11.35 -16.04
C LEU A 191 -0.05 -11.81 -16.06
N LYS A 192 0.19 -13.14 -16.02
CA LYS A 192 1.50 -13.75 -15.72
C LYS A 192 2.19 -13.06 -14.55
N LEU A 193 1.41 -12.69 -13.53
CA LEU A 193 1.82 -11.84 -12.43
C LEU A 193 2.64 -12.63 -11.41
N SER A 194 3.82 -12.13 -11.13
CA SER A 194 4.72 -12.62 -10.09
C SER A 194 5.23 -11.43 -9.27
N PHE A 195 6.02 -11.71 -8.25
CA PHE A 195 6.62 -10.68 -7.42
C PHE A 195 8.09 -11.04 -7.20
N ASN A 196 8.99 -10.07 -7.35
CA ASN A 196 10.41 -10.29 -7.14
C ASN A 196 10.78 -10.39 -5.65
N GLU A 197 12.08 -10.52 -5.37
CA GLU A 197 12.61 -10.61 -4.01
C GLU A 197 12.25 -9.39 -3.14
N ARG A 198 12.02 -8.24 -3.76
CA ARG A 198 11.57 -7.01 -3.09
C ARG A 198 10.04 -6.84 -3.13
N GLU A 199 9.31 -7.90 -3.43
CA GLU A 199 7.85 -7.94 -3.45
C GLU A 199 7.22 -6.89 -4.41
N TYR A 200 7.97 -6.43 -5.43
CA TYR A 200 7.44 -5.59 -6.50
C TYR A 200 6.80 -6.46 -7.58
N PRO A 201 5.73 -5.99 -8.25
CA PRO A 201 5.06 -6.77 -9.28
C PRO A 201 5.94 -6.93 -10.52
N GLU A 202 5.96 -8.14 -11.07
CA GLU A 202 6.60 -8.49 -12.33
C GLU A 202 5.63 -9.30 -13.18
N SER A 203 5.73 -9.20 -14.50
CA SER A 203 4.87 -9.94 -15.42
C SER A 203 5.69 -10.64 -16.49
N GLY A 204 5.30 -11.86 -16.83
CA GLY A 204 5.79 -12.57 -18.01
C GLY A 204 5.20 -12.06 -19.34
N LEU A 205 4.36 -11.02 -19.30
CA LEU A 205 3.85 -10.34 -20.50
C LEU A 205 4.80 -9.23 -20.95
N PRO A 206 4.82 -8.89 -22.26
CA PRO A 206 5.49 -7.69 -22.74
C PRO A 206 5.06 -6.45 -21.95
N LYS A 207 6.02 -5.61 -21.55
CA LYS A 207 5.79 -4.49 -20.62
C LYS A 207 4.59 -3.61 -21.00
N LYS A 208 4.50 -3.22 -22.27
CA LYS A 208 3.40 -2.38 -22.78
C LYS A 208 2.03 -3.03 -22.54
N ILE A 209 1.93 -4.34 -22.76
CA ILE A 209 0.70 -5.11 -22.56
C ILE A 209 0.34 -5.13 -21.08
N PHE A 210 1.32 -5.39 -20.21
CA PHE A 210 1.10 -5.37 -18.77
C PHE A 210 0.67 -3.99 -18.26
N ASP A 211 1.33 -2.92 -18.73
CA ASP A 211 0.97 -1.53 -18.40
C ASP A 211 -0.47 -1.22 -18.82
N ASP A 212 -0.85 -1.56 -20.06
CA ASP A 212 -2.20 -1.33 -20.59
C ASP A 212 -3.25 -2.09 -19.77
N LEU A 213 -2.97 -3.36 -19.42
CA LEU A 213 -3.84 -4.18 -18.57
C LEU A 213 -4.02 -3.58 -17.18
N ILE A 214 -2.93 -3.21 -16.51
CA ILE A 214 -2.99 -2.60 -15.18
C ILE A 214 -3.74 -1.26 -15.24
N LYS A 215 -3.55 -0.48 -16.31
CA LYS A 215 -4.25 0.79 -16.52
C LYS A 215 -5.77 0.57 -16.68
N CYS A 216 -6.20 -0.40 -17.47
CA CYS A 216 -7.62 -0.74 -17.63
C CYS A 216 -8.24 -1.24 -16.32
N ILE A 217 -7.57 -2.14 -15.59
CA ILE A 217 -8.02 -2.59 -14.27
C ILE A 217 -8.17 -1.41 -13.31
N THR A 218 -7.18 -0.51 -13.30
CA THR A 218 -7.20 0.69 -12.45
C THR A 218 -8.37 1.60 -12.79
N LYS A 219 -8.62 1.87 -14.08
CA LYS A 219 -9.79 2.63 -14.54
C LYS A 219 -11.10 1.99 -14.07
N ALA A 220 -11.22 0.68 -14.24
CA ALA A 220 -12.45 -0.04 -13.90
C ALA A 220 -12.79 0.02 -12.41
N PHE A 221 -11.80 -0.14 -11.54
CA PHE A 221 -12.00 -0.31 -10.10
C PHE A 221 -11.79 0.95 -9.26
N LEU A 222 -11.03 1.94 -9.75
CA LEU A 222 -10.64 3.11 -8.95
C LEU A 222 -11.19 4.43 -9.48
N LEU A 223 -11.52 4.52 -10.77
CA LEU A 223 -12.00 5.76 -11.38
C LEU A 223 -13.52 5.72 -11.58
N PRO A 224 -14.25 6.77 -11.13
CA PRO A 224 -15.68 6.82 -11.27
C PRO A 224 -16.13 7.10 -12.70
N LEU A 225 -17.26 6.51 -13.09
CA LEU A 225 -17.96 6.91 -14.31
C LEU A 225 -18.70 8.24 -14.09
N SER A 226 -18.78 9.06 -15.13
CA SER A 226 -19.40 10.40 -15.07
C SER A 226 -20.89 10.38 -14.73
N ASP A 227 -21.59 9.29 -15.05
CA ASP A 227 -23.02 9.11 -14.84
C ASP A 227 -23.38 8.64 -13.42
N THR A 228 -22.57 7.72 -12.87
CA THR A 228 -22.85 7.08 -11.56
C THR A 228 -22.03 7.65 -10.42
N GLY A 229 -20.95 8.37 -10.71
CA GLY A 229 -20.00 8.87 -9.70
C GLY A 229 -19.26 7.76 -8.96
N LYS A 230 -19.29 6.51 -9.47
CA LYS A 230 -18.65 5.33 -8.87
C LYS A 230 -17.88 4.54 -9.92
N PRO A 231 -16.82 3.82 -9.54
CA PRO A 231 -16.20 2.86 -10.44
C PRO A 231 -17.23 1.80 -10.85
N TRP A 232 -17.20 1.40 -12.11
CA TRP A 232 -18.15 0.41 -12.62
C TRP A 232 -17.85 -0.99 -12.07
N ALA A 233 -16.56 -1.31 -11.89
CA ALA A 233 -16.14 -2.58 -11.34
C ALA A 233 -16.19 -2.57 -9.80
N ASN A 234 -16.54 -3.73 -9.24
CA ASN A 234 -16.72 -3.92 -7.81
C ASN A 234 -16.29 -5.32 -7.38
N THR A 235 -16.53 -5.68 -6.12
CA THR A 235 -16.09 -6.97 -5.57
C THR A 235 -16.69 -8.22 -6.22
N ARG A 236 -17.71 -8.07 -7.07
CA ARG A 236 -18.34 -9.14 -7.85
C ARG A 236 -17.84 -9.21 -9.29
N THR A 237 -17.10 -8.20 -9.77
CA THR A 237 -16.64 -8.16 -11.16
C THR A 237 -15.68 -9.30 -11.44
N THR A 238 -15.98 -10.07 -12.48
CA THR A 238 -15.16 -11.19 -12.90
C THR A 238 -14.07 -10.76 -13.89
N PRO A 239 -13.01 -11.56 -14.07
CA PRO A 239 -12.03 -11.28 -15.12
C PRO A 239 -12.68 -11.25 -16.50
N GLU A 240 -13.60 -12.16 -16.79
CA GLU A 240 -14.34 -12.24 -18.05
C GLU A 240 -15.13 -10.96 -18.34
N GLU A 241 -15.86 -10.44 -17.34
CA GLU A 241 -16.59 -9.17 -17.44
C GLU A 241 -15.65 -8.00 -17.73
N LEU A 242 -14.48 -7.97 -17.08
CA LEU A 242 -13.46 -6.96 -17.34
C LEU A 242 -12.98 -7.02 -18.80
N PHE A 243 -12.59 -8.20 -19.29
CA PHE A 243 -12.07 -8.36 -20.65
C PHE A 243 -13.10 -8.08 -21.73
N ASN A 244 -14.38 -8.37 -21.48
CA ASN A 244 -15.44 -8.06 -22.43
C ASN A 244 -15.67 -6.54 -22.56
N ASN A 245 -15.44 -5.76 -21.50
CA ASN A 245 -15.58 -4.29 -21.51
C ASN A 245 -14.39 -3.56 -22.12
N TYR A 246 -13.27 -4.24 -22.37
CA TYR A 246 -12.06 -3.67 -22.97
C TYR A 246 -11.61 -4.55 -24.15
N PRO A 247 -12.29 -4.48 -25.31
CA PRO A 247 -12.03 -5.34 -26.46
C PRO A 247 -10.59 -5.22 -26.99
N GLU A 248 -9.92 -4.08 -26.81
CA GLU A 248 -8.50 -3.91 -27.11
C GLU A 248 -7.59 -4.90 -26.35
N LEU A 249 -8.07 -5.43 -25.21
CA LEU A 249 -7.41 -6.47 -24.44
C LEU A 249 -7.79 -7.90 -24.89
N SER A 250 -8.84 -8.06 -25.70
CA SER A 250 -9.31 -9.38 -26.15
C SER A 250 -8.33 -10.09 -27.09
N ASN A 251 -7.47 -9.34 -27.80
CA ASN A 251 -6.36 -9.90 -28.59
C ASN A 251 -5.36 -10.71 -27.73
N TYR A 252 -5.26 -10.41 -26.43
CA TYR A 252 -4.40 -11.16 -25.51
C TYR A 252 -5.07 -12.42 -24.96
N LYS A 253 -6.41 -12.51 -25.01
CA LYS A 253 -7.18 -13.71 -24.64
C LYS A 253 -6.91 -14.87 -25.63
N LEU A 254 -6.69 -14.54 -26.91
CA LEU A 254 -6.36 -15.51 -27.98
C LEU A 254 -4.93 -16.07 -27.89
N SER A 255 -3.96 -15.28 -27.40
CA SER A 255 -2.59 -15.78 -27.21
C SER A 255 -2.45 -16.68 -25.98
N LEU A 256 -3.30 -16.51 -24.97
CA LEU A 256 -3.38 -17.37 -23.78
C LEU A 256 -3.93 -18.77 -24.12
N ASN A 257 -4.99 -18.87 -24.94
CA ASN A 257 -5.57 -20.17 -25.32
C ASN A 257 -4.64 -20.98 -26.24
N LYS A 258 -3.91 -20.35 -27.17
CA LYS A 258 -2.93 -21.05 -28.02
C LYS A 258 -1.80 -21.72 -27.22
N THR A 259 -1.29 -21.07 -26.17
CA THR A 259 -0.26 -21.67 -25.32
C THR A 259 -0.75 -22.80 -24.42
N LEU A 260 -2.06 -22.86 -24.12
CA LEU A 260 -2.66 -23.95 -23.34
C LEU A 260 -2.93 -25.18 -24.21
N ASP A 261 -3.33 -24.98 -25.47
CA ASP A 261 -3.51 -26.08 -26.43
C ASP A 261 -2.15 -26.71 -26.84
N ASP A 262 -1.12 -25.89 -27.10
CA ASP A 262 0.24 -26.36 -27.46
C ASP A 262 1.00 -27.07 -26.33
N SER A 263 0.52 -26.96 -25.07
CA SER A 263 1.10 -27.69 -23.93
C SER A 263 0.32 -28.95 -23.53
N SER A 264 -0.69 -29.33 -24.32
CA SER A 264 -1.51 -30.53 -24.10
C SER A 264 -1.27 -31.68 -25.10
N GLU A 265 -0.37 -31.50 -26.07
CA GLU A 265 0.07 -32.56 -26.99
C GLU A 265 1.57 -32.84 -26.84
N ASN A 266 1.93 -34.11 -26.60
CA ASN A 266 3.27 -34.72 -26.36
C ASN A 266 3.70 -34.74 -24.88
N GLU A 267 3.91 -35.87 -24.18
CA GLU A 267 4.24 -37.25 -24.54
C GLU A 267 3.73 -38.21 -23.46
N ASN A 268 3.29 -39.40 -23.88
CA ASN A 268 3.11 -40.56 -23.01
C ASN A 268 3.90 -41.74 -23.60
N PRO A 269 5.07 -42.11 -23.04
CA PRO A 269 5.62 -43.43 -23.24
C PRO A 269 5.29 -44.29 -22.02
N LYS A 270 4.39 -45.26 -22.23
CA LYS A 270 4.17 -46.37 -21.30
C LYS A 270 5.47 -47.13 -21.08
N ILE A 271 5.93 -47.17 -19.83
CA ILE A 271 6.92 -48.13 -19.32
C ILE A 271 6.14 -49.31 -18.74
N THR A 272 6.41 -50.53 -19.22
CA THR A 272 6.13 -51.78 -18.50
C THR A 272 7.37 -52.67 -18.51
N GLU A 273 7.91 -52.78 -17.30
CA GLU A 273 8.54 -53.92 -16.61
C GLU A 273 9.81 -54.65 -17.09
N ASN A 274 10.68 -54.77 -16.06
CA ASN A 274 11.55 -55.88 -15.65
C ASN A 274 12.91 -56.09 -16.33
N LEU A 275 13.98 -55.85 -15.56
CA LEU A 275 14.83 -56.92 -15.02
C LEU A 275 15.83 -56.40 -13.97
N ARG A 276 16.25 -57.34 -13.12
CA ARG A 276 16.93 -57.20 -11.83
C ARG A 276 18.43 -56.92 -11.95
N THR A 277 18.94 -56.40 -10.82
CA THR A 277 20.23 -56.68 -10.14
C THR A 277 21.54 -56.12 -10.67
N GLN A 278 22.29 -55.63 -9.67
CA GLN A 278 23.74 -55.63 -9.47
C GLN A 278 24.53 -54.33 -9.70
N ASP A 279 24.93 -53.78 -8.54
CA ASP A 279 26.31 -53.49 -8.14
C ASP A 279 26.69 -52.04 -7.82
N GLU A 280 27.28 -51.97 -6.62
CA GLU A 280 27.87 -50.85 -5.93
C GLU A 280 29.14 -50.31 -6.62
N GLN A 281 29.59 -49.15 -6.13
CA GLN A 281 30.94 -48.57 -6.23
C GLN A 281 31.20 -47.62 -7.42
N ASN A 282 31.16 -46.30 -7.17
CA ASN A 282 32.40 -45.56 -6.92
C ASN A 282 32.17 -44.11 -6.51
N LEU A 283 32.90 -43.73 -5.45
CA LEU A 283 33.07 -42.37 -4.94
C LEU A 283 34.05 -41.55 -5.80
N GLN A 284 33.89 -40.22 -5.71
CA GLN A 284 34.92 -39.18 -5.75
C GLN A 284 35.73 -38.95 -7.04
N ALA A 285 35.46 -37.81 -7.70
CA ALA A 285 36.47 -36.78 -8.01
C ALA A 285 35.79 -35.57 -8.68
N GLY A 286 36.19 -34.34 -8.30
CA GLY A 286 35.93 -33.18 -9.17
C GLY A 286 35.60 -31.83 -8.55
N SER A 287 35.88 -31.58 -7.27
CA SER A 287 35.84 -30.24 -6.68
C SER A 287 37.20 -29.56 -6.80
N ILE A 288 37.47 -28.84 -7.89
CA ILE A 288 38.38 -27.66 -7.99
C ILE A 288 37.94 -26.90 -9.25
N GLN A 289 37.12 -25.87 -9.09
CA GLN A 289 36.95 -24.71 -10.00
C GLN A 289 35.88 -23.75 -9.43
N GLN A 290 36.10 -23.19 -8.24
CA GLN A 290 35.19 -22.18 -7.67
C GLN A 290 35.88 -21.05 -6.87
N ASN A 291 37.21 -20.98 -6.85
CA ASN A 291 37.92 -20.02 -5.98
C ASN A 291 38.56 -18.80 -6.66
N GLU A 292 38.27 -18.50 -7.94
CA GLU A 292 38.80 -17.28 -8.59
C GLU A 292 37.76 -16.18 -8.88
N SER A 293 36.47 -16.45 -8.70
CA SER A 293 35.40 -15.46 -8.94
C SER A 293 34.99 -14.65 -7.69
N ILE A 294 35.52 -14.97 -6.51
CA ILE A 294 35.14 -14.33 -5.23
C ILE A 294 35.97 -13.07 -4.92
N SER A 295 37.09 -12.83 -5.62
CA SER A 295 37.95 -11.66 -5.32
C SER A 295 37.64 -10.39 -6.11
N LYS A 296 36.65 -10.37 -7.02
CA LYS A 296 36.31 -9.18 -7.84
C LYS A 296 35.00 -8.48 -7.47
N ASN A 297 34.17 -9.05 -6.59
CA ASN A 297 32.89 -8.45 -6.20
C ASN A 297 32.95 -7.49 -4.99
N ASN A 298 34.13 -7.29 -4.38
CA ASN A 298 34.29 -6.42 -3.21
C ASN A 298 34.67 -4.96 -3.50
N GLU A 299 34.79 -4.52 -4.76
CA GLU A 299 35.10 -3.12 -5.10
C GLU A 299 33.94 -2.30 -5.68
N ILE A 300 32.78 -2.90 -5.97
CA ILE A 300 31.67 -2.17 -6.62
C ILE A 300 30.68 -1.54 -5.60
N ASN A 301 30.73 -1.94 -4.32
CA ASN A 301 29.79 -1.46 -3.28
C ASN A 301 30.18 -0.13 -2.60
N LYS A 302 30.82 0.80 -3.31
CA LYS A 302 31.26 2.08 -2.72
C LYS A 302 30.71 3.36 -3.38
N LEU A 303 29.68 3.29 -4.24
CA LEU A 303 29.26 4.47 -5.02
C LEU A 303 27.81 4.96 -4.94
N PHE A 304 26.98 4.50 -3.99
CA PHE A 304 25.63 5.08 -3.82
C PHE A 304 25.31 5.38 -2.35
N ARG A 305 25.79 6.55 -1.90
CA ARG A 305 25.30 7.29 -0.73
C ARG A 305 25.26 8.78 -1.07
N THR A 306 24.09 9.26 -1.47
CA THR A 306 23.61 10.65 -1.38
C THR A 306 22.10 10.61 -1.49
#